data_AF-A0A832HYQ1-F1
#
_entry.id   AF-A0A832HYQ1-F1
#
_cell.length_a   1.000
_cell.length_b   1.000
_cell.length_c   1.000
_cell.angle_alpha   90.00
_cell.angle_beta   90.00
_cell.angle_gamma   90.00
#
_symmetry.space_group_name_H-M   'P 1'
#
loop_
_entity.id
_entity.type
_entity.pdbx_description
1 polymer ?
#
loop_
_entity_poly.entity_id
_entity_poly.type
_entity_poly.pdbx_seq_one_letter_code
_entity_poly.pdbx_strand_id
1 'polypeptide(L)' 'MGRITVELSDELEKKLRFKTIERFGGKKGDLSRAVEEAVKIWVAKKE' A
#
# COMPACT_ATOMS: atom_id res chain seq x y z
N MET A 1 9.57 -14.45 0.12
CA MET A 1 8.60 -13.36 -0.14
C MET A 1 7.74 -13.77 -1.32
N GLY A 2 6.45 -14.04 -1.10
CA GLY A 2 5.52 -14.24 -2.22
C GLY A 2 5.44 -12.94 -3.02
N ARG A 3 5.64 -13.01 -4.34
CA ARG A 3 5.42 -11.87 -5.22
C ARG A 3 4.01 -11.96 -5.76
N ILE A 4 3.21 -10.95 -5.42
CA ILE A 4 1.87 -10.75 -5.97
C ILE A 4 2.01 -9.63 -6.98
N THR A 5 1.81 -9.94 -8.25
CA THR A 5 1.68 -8.95 -9.32
C THR A 5 0.19 -8.74 -9.53
N VAL A 6 -0.31 -7.57 -9.15
CA VAL A 6 -1.71 -7.17 -9.36
C VAL A 6 -1.72 -5.82 -10.05
N GLU A 7 -2.62 -5.67 -11.02
CA GLU A 7 -2.92 -4.37 -11.60
C GLU A 7 -3.93 -3.67 -10.69
N LEU A 8 -3.54 -2.50 -10.19
CA LEU A 8 -4.37 -1.61 -9.40
C LEU A 8 -4.82 -0.46 -10.29
N SER A 9 -6.06 0.00 -10.12
CA SER A 9 -6.51 1.21 -10.80
C SER A 9 -5.66 2.42 -10.40
N ASP A 10 -5.35 3.27 -11.38
CA ASP A 10 -4.51 4.47 -11.24
C ASP A 10 -4.91 5.36 -10.05
N GLU A 11 -6.22 5.49 -9.81
CA GLU A 11 -6.77 6.26 -8.69
C GLU A 11 -6.37 5.69 -7.32
N LEU A 12 -6.33 4.37 -7.22
CA LEU A 12 -6.00 3.66 -5.99
C LEU A 12 -4.50 3.75 -5.73
N GLU A 13 -3.68 3.60 -6.77
CA GLU A 13 -2.23 3.79 -6.67
C GLU A 13 -1.88 5.24 -6.28
N LYS A 14 -2.54 6.23 -6.87
CA LYS A 14 -2.39 7.65 -6.49
C LYS A 14 -2.72 7.88 -5.03
N LYS A 15 -3.88 7.40 -4.56
CA LYS A 15 -4.29 7.53 -3.15
C LYS A 15 -3.30 6.85 -2.21
N LEU A 16 -2.80 5.67 -2.59
CA LEU A 16 -1.82 4.93 -1.80
C LEU A 16 -0.50 5.68 -1.75
N ARG A 17 -0.02 6.21 -2.88
CA ARG A 17 1.20 7.03 -2.97
C ARG A 17 1.09 8.30 -2.14
N PHE A 18 -0.03 9.03 -2.23
CA PHE A 18 -0.29 10.22 -1.40
C PHE A 18 -0.29 9.89 0.09
N LYS A 19 -1.05 8.88 0.53
CA LYS A 19 -1.04 8.44 1.93
C LYS A 19 0.33 7.97 2.39
N THR A 20 1.10 7.32 1.53
CA THR A 20 2.45 6.86 1.84
C THR A 20 3.39 8.04 2.02
N ILE A 21 3.34 9.03 1.14
CA ILE A 21 4.16 10.25 1.24
C ILE A 21 3.78 11.04 2.51
N GLU A 22 2.47 11.17 2.79
CA GLU A 22 1.97 11.90 3.96
C GLU A 22 2.36 11.21 5.28
N ARG A 23 2.29 9.87 5.33
CA ARG A 23 2.52 9.10 6.56
C ARG A 23 3.98 8.72 6.81
N PHE A 24 4.75 8.47 5.74
CA PHE A 24 6.13 8.00 5.83
C PHE A 24 7.17 9.01 5.32
N GLY A 25 6.76 10.11 4.70
CA GLY A 25 7.67 11.18 4.26
C GLY A 25 8.42 10.88 2.95
N GLY A 26 8.05 9.80 2.24
CA GLY A 26 8.56 9.51 0.90
C GLY A 26 9.99 8.95 0.85
N LYS A 27 10.36 8.03 1.77
CA LYS A 27 11.64 7.31 1.66
C LYS A 27 11.52 6.10 0.72
N LYS A 28 12.66 5.66 0.18
CA LYS A 28 12.77 4.43 -0.61
C LYS A 28 12.35 3.23 0.25
N GLY A 29 11.22 2.60 -0.11
CA GLY A 29 10.69 1.40 0.55
C GLY A 29 9.34 1.58 1.23
N ASP A 30 8.84 2.81 1.37
CA ASP A 30 7.56 3.06 2.05
C ASP A 30 6.36 2.59 1.24
N LEU A 31 6.45 2.59 -0.10
CA LEU A 31 5.36 2.13 -0.95
C LEU A 31 5.07 0.64 -0.72
N SER A 32 6.12 -0.19 -0.64
CA SER A 32 5.97 -1.62 -0.32
C SER A 32 5.44 -1.83 1.09
N ARG A 33 5.88 -1.04 2.07
CA ARG A 33 5.34 -1.08 3.45
C ARG A 33 3.88 -0.67 3.51
N ALA A 34 3.48 0.37 2.78
CA ALA A 34 2.11 0.85 2.74
C ALA A 34 1.17 -0.17 2.09
N VAL A 35 1.60 -0.84 1.02
CA VAL A 35 0.85 -1.96 0.43
C VAL A 35 0.73 -3.10 1.44
N GLU A 36 1.81 -3.43 2.15
CA GLU A 36 1.78 -4.51 3.14
C GLU A 36 0.88 -4.18 4.35
N GLU A 37 0.89 -2.94 4.84
CA GLU A 37 -0.03 -2.44 5.86
C GLU A 37 -1.48 -2.49 5.37
N ALA A 38 -1.75 -2.06 4.13
CA ALA A 38 -3.08 -2.07 3.55
C ALA A 38 -3.63 -3.50 3.46
N VAL A 39 -2.80 -4.45 3.02
CA VAL A 39 -3.16 -5.88 2.97
C VAL A 39 -3.35 -6.44 4.38
N LYS A 40 -2.50 -6.08 5.36
CA LYS A 40 -2.68 -6.49 6.77
C LYS A 40 -3.99 -5.96 7.34
N ILE A 41 -4.33 -4.70 7.11
CA ILE A 41 -5.60 -4.10 7.55
C ILE A 41 -6.78 -4.79 6.86
N TRP A 42 -6.66 -5.06 5.55
CA TRP A 42 -7.69 -5.75 4.80
C TRP A 42 -7.95 -7.17 5.32
N VAL A 43 -6.89 -7.94 5.58
CA VAL A 43 -6.98 -9.29 6.16
C VAL A 43 -7.46 -9.26 7.61
N ALA A 44 -7.07 -8.25 8.39
CA ALA A 44 -7.48 -8.09 9.78
C ALA A 44 -8.94 -7.61 9.91
N LYS A 45 -9.46 -6.92 8.90
CA LYS A 45 -10.87 -6.53 8.81
C LYS A 45 -11.68 -7.78 8.44
N LYS A 46 -11.89 -8.65 9.43
CA LYS A 46 -12.90 -9.71 9.37
C LYS A 46 -14.28 -9.06 9.29
N GLU A 47 -15.10 -9.62 8.41
CA GLU A 47 -16.52 -9.30 8.17
C GLU A 47 -17.31 -9.01 9.46
#